data_AF-A0A9E5ERR2-F1
#
_entry.id   AF-A0A9E5ERR2-F1
#
_cell.length_a   1.000
_cell.length_b   1.000
_cell.length_c   1.000
_cell.angle_alpha   90.00
_cell.angle_beta   90.00
_cell.angle_gamma   90.00
#
_symmetry.space_group_name_H-M   'P 1'
#
loop_
_entity.id
_entity.type
_entity.pdbx_description
1 polymer ?
#
loop_
_entity_poly.entity_id
_entity_poly.type
_entity_poly.pdbx_seq_one_letter_code
_entity_poly.pdbx_strand_id
1 'polypeptide(L)'
;MGILWALGAATTYGIADYLGGRATRHSPAPAVTFAGQSVALLLLCGLVYTSGVSVMSRVDFFWSMGAGFGGALALITFYRAMALGPMTVVAPITAVVNIAMPVIVGIAQGERPTGLSYLGIALAPFAVALIGDVLSWCARHARKLDVSHCCAGRDALPRRCDHFAVSRLDGHPCNAN
;
A
#
# COMPACT_ATOMS: atom_id res chain seq x y z
N MET A 1 0.61 22.32 18.18
CA MET A 1 0.52 20.90 18.59
C MET A 1 0.17 19.96 17.42
N GLY A 2 -0.72 20.31 16.49
CA GLY A 2 -1.14 19.41 15.39
C GLY A 2 0.00 18.91 14.46
N ILE A 3 1.04 19.71 14.24
CA ILE A 3 2.19 19.33 13.40
C ILE A 3 2.94 18.11 13.98
N LEU A 4 3.09 18.02 15.30
CA LEU A 4 3.74 16.88 15.95
C LEU A 4 2.93 15.59 15.77
N TRP A 5 1.61 15.68 15.90
CA TRP A 5 0.70 14.55 15.63
C TRP A 5 0.72 14.13 14.16
N ALA A 6 0.76 15.10 13.23
CA ALA A 6 0.85 14.82 11.80
C ALA A 6 2.16 14.12 11.42
N LEU A 7 3.30 14.59 11.96
CA LEU A 7 4.60 13.95 11.77
C LEU A 7 4.65 12.55 12.40
N GLY A 8 4.09 12.40 13.60
CA GLY A 8 3.97 11.11 14.28
C GLY A 8 3.09 10.13 13.49
N ALA A 9 1.95 10.58 12.97
CA ALA A 9 1.07 9.76 12.15
C ALA A 9 1.75 9.36 10.82
N ALA A 10 2.38 10.31 10.12
CA ALA A 10 3.06 10.06 8.86
C ALA A 10 4.23 9.06 9.02
N THR A 11 5.05 9.21 10.06
CA THR A 11 6.15 8.28 10.34
C THR A 11 5.65 6.89 10.74
N THR A 12 4.65 6.82 11.62
CA THR A 12 4.08 5.54 12.07
C THR A 12 3.43 4.78 10.90
N TYR A 13 2.64 5.48 10.08
CA TYR A 13 1.97 4.88 8.93
C TYR A 13 2.97 4.41 7.88
N GLY A 14 3.99 5.22 7.58
CA GLY A 14 5.05 4.85 6.63
C GLY A 14 5.87 3.63 7.09
N ILE A 15 6.23 3.56 8.37
CA ILE A 15 6.94 2.38 8.92
C ILE A 15 6.04 1.14 8.88
N ALA A 16 4.75 1.29 9.22
CA ALA A 16 3.79 0.19 9.20
C ALA A 16 3.61 -0.40 7.78
N ASP A 17 3.43 0.44 6.77
CA ASP A 17 3.28 0.00 5.37
C ASP A 17 4.54 -0.69 4.84
N TYR A 18 5.72 -0.16 5.18
CA TYR A 18 7.00 -0.75 4.78
C TYR A 18 7.22 -2.13 5.43
N LEU A 19 7.01 -2.22 6.75
CA LEU A 19 7.18 -3.48 7.49
C LEU A 19 6.13 -4.52 7.07
N GLY A 20 4.87 -4.10 6.84
CA GLY A 20 3.81 -4.97 6.34
C GLY A 20 4.12 -5.52 4.93
N GLY A 21 4.57 -4.66 4.02
CA GLY A 21 5.02 -5.06 2.69
C GLY A 21 6.22 -6.01 2.70
N ARG A 22 7.15 -5.85 3.65
CA ARG A 22 8.29 -6.76 3.83
C ARG A 22 7.88 -8.08 4.48
N ALA A 23 7.02 -8.05 5.49
CA ALA A 23 6.56 -9.23 6.21
C ALA A 23 5.75 -10.19 5.33
N THR A 24 4.96 -9.67 4.40
CA THR A 24 4.16 -10.46 3.46
C THR A 24 4.99 -11.24 2.43
N ARG A 25 6.29 -10.95 2.30
CA ARG A 25 7.22 -11.76 1.49
C ARG A 25 7.70 -13.01 2.21
N HIS A 26 7.70 -13.02 3.54
CA HIS A 26 8.16 -14.14 4.36
C HIS A 26 7.01 -14.95 4.96
N SER A 27 5.80 -14.37 5.04
CA SER A 27 4.62 -14.96 5.67
C SER A 27 3.37 -14.76 4.80
N PRO A 28 2.38 -15.68 4.86
CA PRO A 28 1.13 -15.51 4.13
C PRO A 28 0.40 -14.22 4.57
N ALA A 29 0.05 -13.37 3.60
CA ALA A 29 -0.67 -12.10 3.81
C ALA A 29 -1.84 -12.12 4.82
N PRO A 30 -2.72 -13.14 4.86
CA PRO A 30 -3.78 -13.19 5.87
C PRO A 30 -3.25 -13.32 7.31
N ALA A 31 -2.13 -13.99 7.54
CA ALA A 31 -1.57 -14.15 8.90
C ALA A 31 -1.03 -12.82 9.45
N VAL A 32 -0.34 -12.04 8.61
CA VAL A 32 0.18 -10.70 8.99
C VAL A 32 -0.97 -9.76 9.32
N THR A 33 -2.02 -9.77 8.49
CA THR A 33 -3.22 -8.95 8.69
C THR A 33 -3.93 -9.33 9.99
N PHE A 34 -4.09 -10.64 10.24
CA PHE A 34 -4.78 -11.13 11.43
C PHE A 34 -4.03 -10.78 12.72
N ALA A 35 -2.71 -10.92 12.73
CA ALA A 35 -1.88 -10.52 13.87
C ALA A 35 -2.00 -9.01 14.14
N GLY A 36 -1.89 -8.17 13.11
CA GLY A 36 -2.04 -6.72 13.23
C GLY A 36 -3.42 -6.31 13.74
N GLN A 37 -4.48 -6.91 13.18
CA GLN A 37 -5.86 -6.61 13.58
C GLN A 37 -6.15 -7.11 15.01
N SER A 38 -5.55 -8.22 15.43
CA SER A 38 -5.68 -8.75 16.80
C SER A 38 -5.05 -7.79 17.82
N VAL A 39 -3.86 -7.27 17.53
CA VAL A 39 -3.20 -6.27 18.38
C VAL A 39 -4.01 -4.98 18.43
N ALA A 40 -4.51 -4.50 17.28
CA ALA A 40 -5.38 -3.32 17.22
C ALA A 40 -6.66 -3.51 18.04
N LEU A 41 -7.29 -4.69 17.96
CA LEU A 41 -8.48 -5.03 18.75
C LEU A 41 -8.18 -5.02 20.24
N LEU A 42 -7.08 -5.63 20.67
CA LEU A 42 -6.68 -5.67 22.09
C LEU A 42 -6.41 -4.27 22.65
N LEU A 43 -5.71 -3.43 21.89
CA LEU A 43 -5.48 -2.02 22.27
C LEU A 43 -6.79 -1.25 22.37
N LEU A 44 -7.70 -1.44 21.42
CA LEU A 44 -8.98 -0.76 21.40
C LEU A 44 -9.87 -1.20 22.57
N CYS A 45 -9.91 -2.51 22.89
CA CYS A 45 -10.58 -3.03 24.08
C CYS A 45 -10.00 -2.46 25.37
N GLY A 46 -8.67 -2.38 25.48
CA GLY A 46 -8.00 -1.78 26.63
C GLY A 46 -8.35 -0.30 26.80
N LEU A 47 -8.40 0.45 25.69
CA LEU A 47 -8.79 1.86 25.70
C LEU A 47 -10.26 2.04 26.11
N VAL A 48 -11.18 1.23 25.57
CA VAL A 48 -12.60 1.28 25.93
C VAL A 48 -12.79 0.97 27.42
N TYR A 49 -12.06 -0.03 27.94
CA TYR A 49 -12.11 -0.40 29.35
C TYR A 49 -11.67 0.74 30.27
N THR A 50 -10.59 1.46 29.93
CA THR A 50 -10.10 2.58 30.74
C THR A 50 -10.93 3.85 30.60
N SER A 51 -11.60 4.03 29.46
CA SER A 51 -12.35 5.25 29.14
C SER A 51 -13.77 5.28 29.72
N GLY A 52 -14.29 4.14 30.20
CA GLY A 52 -15.60 4.08 30.87
C GLY A 52 -16.80 4.50 30.01
N VAL A 53 -16.66 4.44 28.68
CA VAL A 53 -17.67 4.93 27.73
C VAL A 53 -18.92 4.05 27.77
N SER A 54 -20.10 4.67 27.75
CA SER A 54 -21.39 3.98 27.76
C SER A 54 -21.55 3.01 26.57
N VAL A 55 -22.34 1.95 26.78
CA VAL A 55 -22.63 0.94 25.76
C VAL A 55 -23.17 1.56 24.45
N MET A 56 -22.54 1.17 23.36
CA MET A 56 -22.83 1.60 21.99
C MET A 56 -24.26 1.25 21.56
N SER A 57 -24.94 2.15 20.84
CA SER A 57 -26.25 1.85 20.24
C SER A 57 -26.15 0.66 19.27
N ARG A 58 -27.24 -0.12 19.15
CA ARG A 58 -27.29 -1.29 18.24
C ARG A 58 -27.00 -0.93 16.79
N VAL A 59 -27.38 0.28 16.36
CA VAL A 59 -27.16 0.75 14.98
C VAL A 59 -25.68 0.99 14.72
N ASP A 60 -25.01 1.69 15.63
CA ASP A 60 -23.58 1.99 15.52
C ASP A 60 -22.73 0.72 15.61
N PHE A 61 -23.20 -0.29 16.33
CA PHE A 61 -22.56 -1.60 16.38
C PHE A 61 -22.56 -2.29 15.01
N PHE A 62 -23.69 -2.35 14.32
CA PHE A 62 -23.75 -2.95 12.97
C PHE A 62 -22.93 -2.17 11.96
N TRP A 63 -22.92 -0.83 12.04
CA TRP A 63 -22.12 0.01 11.15
C TRP A 63 -20.62 -0.18 11.38
N SER A 64 -20.19 -0.25 12.65
CA SER A 64 -18.81 -0.50 13.03
C SER A 64 -18.35 -1.91 12.62
N MET A 65 -19.23 -2.90 12.76
CA MET A 65 -18.96 -4.27 12.33
C MET A 65 -18.77 -4.33 10.81
N GLY A 66 -19.67 -3.70 10.04
CA GLY A 66 -19.54 -3.59 8.59
C GLY A 66 -18.26 -2.87 8.15
N ALA A 67 -17.93 -1.74 8.78
CA ALA A 67 -16.70 -1.00 8.52
C ALA A 67 -15.44 -1.82 8.83
N GLY A 68 -15.44 -2.55 9.95
CA GLY A 68 -14.34 -3.43 10.35
C GLY A 68 -14.10 -4.58 9.38
N PHE A 69 -15.17 -5.26 8.94
CA PHE A 69 -15.08 -6.32 7.93
C PHE A 69 -14.57 -5.79 6.59
N GLY A 70 -15.08 -4.65 6.14
CA GLY A 70 -14.60 -3.99 4.92
C GLY A 70 -13.12 -3.64 4.99
N GLY A 71 -12.68 -3.05 6.12
CA GLY A 71 -11.28 -2.72 6.38
C GLY A 71 -10.37 -3.95 6.39
N ALA A 72 -10.78 -5.04 7.04
CA ALA A 72 -10.01 -6.28 7.09
C ALA A 72 -9.85 -6.90 5.69
N LEU A 73 -10.93 -6.94 4.89
CA LEU A 73 -10.88 -7.45 3.52
C LEU A 73 -10.01 -6.57 2.62
N ALA A 74 -10.12 -5.25 2.75
CA ALA A 74 -9.27 -4.29 2.05
C ALA A 74 -7.79 -4.51 2.38
N LEU A 75 -7.45 -4.72 3.65
CA LEU A 75 -6.08 -4.91 4.08
C LEU A 75 -5.48 -6.25 3.60
N ILE A 76 -6.28 -7.33 3.64
CA ILE A 76 -5.87 -8.64 3.08
C ILE A 76 -5.60 -8.52 1.58
N THR A 77 -6.53 -7.90 0.83
CA THR A 77 -6.37 -7.74 -0.62
C THR A 77 -5.20 -6.82 -0.97
N PHE A 78 -5.00 -5.75 -0.21
CA PHE A 78 -3.85 -4.84 -0.34
C PHE A 78 -2.51 -5.55 -0.12
N TYR A 79 -2.37 -6.29 0.98
CA TYR A 79 -1.14 -7.04 1.26
C TYR A 79 -0.90 -8.16 0.24
N ARG A 80 -1.96 -8.82 -0.26
CA ARG A 80 -1.83 -9.78 -1.36
C ARG A 80 -1.37 -9.12 -2.66
N ALA A 81 -1.87 -7.93 -2.98
CA ALA A 81 -1.43 -7.19 -4.16
C ALA A 81 0.05 -6.81 -4.07
N MET A 82 0.53 -6.38 -2.90
CA MET A 82 1.95 -6.07 -2.68
C MET A 82 2.87 -7.30 -2.75
N ALA A 83 2.36 -8.49 -2.40
CA ALA A 83 3.12 -9.73 -2.50
C ALA A 83 3.22 -10.27 -3.94
N LEU A 84 2.16 -10.08 -4.75
CA LEU A 84 2.08 -10.60 -6.12
C LEU A 84 2.69 -9.66 -7.18
N GLY A 85 2.66 -8.35 -6.93
CA GLY A 85 3.08 -7.32 -7.89
C GLY A 85 4.32 -6.53 -7.45
N PRO A 86 4.91 -5.73 -8.35
CA PRO A 86 5.91 -4.76 -7.98
C PRO A 86 5.30 -3.71 -7.04
N MET A 87 5.82 -3.63 -5.81
CA MET A 87 5.39 -2.70 -4.76
C MET A 87 5.32 -1.24 -5.25
N THR A 88 6.13 -0.89 -6.25
CA THR A 88 6.21 0.44 -6.87
C THR A 88 4.95 0.83 -7.65
N VAL A 89 4.10 -0.12 -8.05
CA VAL A 89 2.84 0.15 -8.78
C VAL A 89 1.64 0.13 -7.85
N VAL A 90 1.65 -0.79 -6.87
CA VAL A 90 0.53 -0.96 -5.93
C VAL A 90 0.37 0.28 -5.04
N ALA A 91 1.47 0.85 -4.55
CA ALA A 91 1.44 2.02 -3.67
C ALA A 91 0.79 3.28 -4.31
N PRO A 92 1.13 3.70 -5.55
CA PRO A 92 0.44 4.83 -6.17
C PRO A 92 -1.03 4.55 -6.47
N ILE A 93 -1.39 3.32 -6.86
CA ILE A 93 -2.81 2.96 -7.11
C ILE A 93 -3.64 3.12 -5.84
N THR A 94 -3.15 2.62 -4.70
CA THR A 94 -3.87 2.75 -3.44
C THR A 94 -3.91 4.17 -2.91
N ALA A 95 -2.87 4.96 -3.15
CA ALA A 95 -2.87 6.38 -2.82
C ALA A 95 -4.00 7.14 -3.54
N VAL A 96 -4.23 6.87 -4.84
CA VAL A 96 -5.36 7.47 -5.59
C VAL A 96 -6.70 7.10 -4.97
N VAL A 97 -6.90 5.82 -4.63
CA VAL A 97 -8.15 5.35 -4.02
C VAL A 97 -8.39 5.99 -2.65
N ASN A 98 -7.36 6.05 -1.80
CA ASN A 98 -7.44 6.65 -0.46
C ASN A 98 -7.71 8.17 -0.50
N ILE A 99 -7.26 8.86 -1.55
CA ILE A 99 -7.56 10.29 -1.73
C ILE A 99 -8.97 10.49 -2.29
N ALA A 100 -9.42 9.63 -3.21
CA ALA A 100 -10.73 9.77 -3.85
C ALA A 100 -11.88 9.50 -2.88
N MET A 101 -11.75 8.50 -2.00
CA MET A 101 -12.86 8.04 -1.15
C MET A 101 -13.36 9.13 -0.16
N PRO A 102 -12.51 9.82 0.62
CA PRO A 102 -12.93 10.89 1.52
C PRO A 102 -13.59 12.06 0.78
N VAL A 103 -13.11 12.38 -0.43
CA VAL A 103 -13.65 13.47 -1.25
C VAL A 103 -15.08 13.15 -1.70
N ILE A 104 -15.30 11.93 -2.20
CA ILE A 104 -16.64 11.49 -2.63
C ILE A 104 -17.60 11.51 -1.45
N VAL A 105 -17.17 11.00 -0.29
CA VAL A 105 -17.99 10.97 0.92
C VAL A 105 -18.30 12.37 1.45
N GLY A 106 -17.34 13.29 1.45
CA GLY A 106 -17.53 14.68 1.88
C GLY A 106 -18.54 15.43 0.99
N ILE A 107 -18.43 15.26 -0.33
CA ILE A 107 -19.40 15.84 -1.28
C ILE A 107 -20.80 15.21 -1.10
N ALA A 108 -20.87 13.89 -0.88
CA ALA A 108 -22.14 13.19 -0.65
C ALA A 108 -22.83 13.61 0.66
N GLN A 109 -22.07 14.02 1.68
CA GLN A 109 -22.59 14.59 2.93
C GLN A 109 -23.06 16.04 2.78
N GLY A 110 -22.94 16.64 1.60
CA GLY A 110 -23.42 17.98 1.31
C GLY A 110 -22.51 19.09 1.84
N GLU A 111 -21.25 18.78 2.20
CA GLU A 111 -20.27 19.82 2.44
C GLU A 111 -20.14 20.68 1.18
N ARG A 112 -20.08 21.99 1.38
CA ARG A 112 -19.83 22.98 0.32
C ARG A 112 -18.38 23.45 0.45
N PRO A 113 -17.40 22.69 -0.08
CA PRO A 113 -16.00 23.09 0.00
C PRO A 113 -15.80 24.45 -0.68
N THR A 114 -14.98 25.29 -0.05
CA THR A 114 -14.54 26.56 -0.62
C THR A 114 -13.80 26.33 -1.94
N GLY A 115 -13.81 27.32 -2.84
CA GLY A 115 -13.17 27.20 -4.16
C GLY A 115 -11.68 26.78 -4.11
N LEU A 116 -10.99 27.10 -3.02
CA LEU A 116 -9.61 26.69 -2.77
C LEU A 116 -9.46 25.17 -2.52
N SER A 117 -10.42 24.54 -1.85
CA SER A 117 -10.40 23.10 -1.56
C SER A 117 -10.59 22.26 -2.82
N TYR A 118 -11.39 22.73 -3.79
CA TYR A 118 -11.50 22.08 -5.10
C TYR A 118 -10.16 22.04 -5.85
N LEU A 119 -9.35 23.09 -5.70
CA LEU A 119 -8.03 23.17 -6.32
C LEU A 119 -7.06 22.14 -5.71
N GLY A 120 -7.10 21.97 -4.39
CA GLY A 120 -6.35 20.91 -3.70
C GLY A 120 -6.81 19.50 -4.09
N ILE A 121 -8.12 19.28 -4.17
CA ILE A 121 -8.72 18.01 -4.62
C ILE A 121 -8.29 17.68 -6.05
N ALA A 122 -8.29 18.67 -6.95
CA ALA A 122 -7.86 18.48 -8.33
C ALA A 122 -6.35 18.22 -8.42
N LEU A 123 -5.53 18.90 -7.63
CA LEU A 123 -4.07 18.78 -7.66
C LEU A 123 -3.56 17.46 -7.08
N ALA A 124 -4.26 16.88 -6.09
CA ALA A 124 -3.86 15.65 -5.43
C ALA A 124 -3.63 14.45 -6.38
N PRO A 125 -4.56 14.09 -7.30
CA PRO A 125 -4.32 13.01 -8.25
C PRO A 125 -3.21 13.32 -9.26
N PHE A 126 -2.99 14.58 -9.65
CA PHE A 126 -1.85 14.96 -10.49
C PHE A 126 -0.52 14.70 -9.79
N ALA A 127 -0.42 15.06 -8.50
CA ALA A 127 0.77 14.78 -7.72
C ALA A 127 1.04 13.27 -7.61
N VAL A 128 0.00 12.46 -7.36
CA VAL A 128 0.14 10.99 -7.30
C VAL A 128 0.51 10.40 -8.65
N ALA A 129 -0.08 10.88 -9.75
CA ALA A 129 0.27 10.44 -11.11
C ALA A 129 1.75 10.74 -11.42
N LEU A 130 2.22 11.94 -11.08
CA LEU A 130 3.63 12.34 -11.26
C LEU A 130 4.59 11.43 -10.47
N ILE A 131 4.24 11.11 -9.21
CA ILE A 131 5.02 10.20 -8.35
C ILE A 131 4.99 8.77 -8.93
N GLY A 132 3.85 8.31 -9.43
CA GLY A 132 3.71 7.00 -10.07
C GLY A 132 4.55 6.89 -11.36
N ASP A 133 4.52 7.91 -12.20
CA ASP A 133 5.26 7.94 -13.46
C ASP A 133 6.77 7.95 -13.23
N VAL A 134 7.28 8.74 -12.29
CA VAL A 134 8.73 8.76 -11.97
C VAL A 134 9.19 7.41 -11.40
N LEU A 135 8.40 6.78 -10.52
CA LEU A 135 8.71 5.44 -10.00
C LEU A 135 8.69 4.39 -11.10
N SER A 136 7.68 4.44 -11.99
CA SER A 136 7.57 3.51 -13.12
C SER A 136 8.73 3.68 -14.12
N TRP A 137 9.16 4.92 -14.36
CA TRP A 137 10.29 5.24 -15.22
C TRP A 137 11.60 4.69 -14.64
N CYS A 138 11.86 4.92 -13.35
CA CYS A 138 13.06 4.43 -12.70
C CYS A 138 13.11 2.89 -12.65
N ALA A 139 11.98 2.24 -12.35
CA ALA A 139 11.87 0.77 -12.35
C ALA A 139 12.04 0.14 -13.75
N ARG A 140 11.61 0.83 -14.82
CA ARG A 140 11.88 0.41 -16.20
C ARG A 140 13.36 0.60 -16.55
N HIS A 141 13.99 1.68 -16.10
CA HIS A 141 15.39 1.97 -16.39
C HIS A 141 16.36 1.03 -15.65
N ALA A 142 16.11 0.75 -14.38
CA ALA A 142 16.89 -0.19 -13.58
C ALA A 142 16.88 -1.62 -14.18
N ARG A 143 15.73 -2.07 -14.68
CA ARG A 143 15.64 -3.36 -15.41
C ARG A 143 16.45 -3.36 -16.71
N LYS A 144 16.47 -2.26 -17.46
CA LYS A 144 17.28 -2.17 -18.69
C LYS A 144 18.78 -2.27 -18.37
N LEU A 145 19.23 -1.62 -17.30
CA LEU A 145 20.61 -1.70 -16.83
C LEU A 145 20.99 -3.10 -16.34
N ASP A 146 20.13 -3.74 -15.55
CA ASP A 146 20.33 -5.11 -15.07
C ASP A 146 20.39 -6.13 -16.22
N VAL A 147 19.52 -5.99 -17.25
CA VAL A 147 19.57 -6.84 -18.46
C VAL A 147 20.86 -6.60 -19.24
N SER A 148 21.32 -5.35 -19.38
CA SER A 148 22.57 -5.05 -20.08
C SER A 148 23.81 -5.59 -19.35
N HIS A 149 23.85 -5.54 -18.01
CA HIS A 149 24.91 -6.15 -17.21
C HIS A 149 24.83 -7.68 -17.15
N CYS A 150 23.63 -8.26 -17.16
CA CYS A 150 23.43 -9.71 -17.25
C CYS A 150 23.73 -10.27 -18.66
N CYS A 151 23.71 -9.43 -19.69
CA CYS A 151 24.21 -9.78 -21.03
C CYS A 151 25.73 -9.56 -21.13
N ALA A 152 26.27 -8.45 -20.59
CA ALA A 152 27.71 -8.18 -20.59
C ALA A 152 28.52 -9.08 -19.64
N GLY A 153 27.90 -9.61 -18.59
CA GLY A 153 28.51 -10.54 -17.62
C GLY A 153 28.35 -12.02 -17.97
N ARG A 154 27.60 -12.37 -19.03
CA ARG A 154 27.37 -13.76 -19.44
C ARG A 154 28.52 -14.37 -20.25
N ASP A 155 29.52 -13.56 -20.60
CA ASP A 155 30.71 -14.01 -21.32
C ASP A 155 31.84 -14.47 -20.39
N ALA A 156 31.65 -14.41 -19.06
CA ALA A 156 32.74 -14.64 -18.10
C ALA A 156 32.40 -15.52 -16.87
N LEU A 157 31.33 -16.33 -16.87
CA LEU A 157 31.11 -17.27 -15.74
C LEU A 157 31.01 -18.75 -16.13
N PRO A 158 31.86 -19.62 -15.54
CA PRO A 158 31.74 -21.06 -15.67
C PRO A 158 30.52 -21.59 -14.89
N ARG A 159 29.91 -22.60 -15.49
CA ARG A 159 28.70 -23.32 -15.07
C ARG A 159 28.77 -23.84 -13.64
N ARG A 160 28.09 -23.19 -12.69
CA ARG A 160 27.49 -23.81 -11.48
C ARG A 160 26.75 -22.77 -10.66
N CYS A 161 25.45 -22.67 -10.88
CA CYS A 161 24.45 -22.25 -9.88
C CYS A 161 23.07 -22.64 -10.44
N ASP A 162 22.86 -23.96 -10.54
CA ASP A 162 21.52 -24.53 -10.56
C ASP A 162 20.96 -24.38 -9.15
N HIS A 163 19.91 -23.56 -9.03
CA HIS A 163 18.69 -23.79 -8.26
C HIS A 163 18.14 -22.44 -7.77
N PHE A 164 16.86 -22.24 -8.07
CA PHE A 164 15.98 -21.14 -7.67
C PHE A 164 15.98 -19.86 -8.52
N ALA A 165 14.82 -19.64 -9.15
CA ALA A 165 14.30 -18.37 -9.68
C ALA A 165 14.67 -17.98 -11.13
N VAL A 166 14.38 -18.86 -12.10
CA VAL A 166 14.00 -18.41 -13.45
C VAL A 166 12.74 -19.16 -13.88
N SER A 167 11.61 -18.80 -13.30
CA SER A 167 10.30 -19.30 -13.73
C SER A 167 9.27 -18.19 -13.67
N ARG A 168 9.37 -17.22 -14.59
CA ARG A 168 8.24 -16.69 -15.40
C ARG A 168 8.63 -15.43 -16.16
N LEU A 169 8.30 -15.46 -17.47
CA LEU A 169 8.08 -14.32 -18.38
C LEU A 169 9.38 -13.59 -18.80
N ASP A 170 9.76 -13.41 -20.06
CA ASP A 170 9.09 -13.57 -21.35
C ASP A 170 10.16 -13.90 -22.41
N GLY A 171 9.78 -14.69 -23.42
CA GLY A 171 10.62 -15.02 -24.57
C GLY A 171 10.84 -13.82 -25.49
N HIS A 172 11.75 -12.93 -25.12
CA HIS A 172 12.33 -11.97 -26.05
C HIS A 172 13.62 -12.57 -26.64
N PRO A 173 13.70 -12.83 -27.96
CA PRO A 173 14.97 -13.14 -28.59
C PRO A 173 15.85 -11.90 -28.51
N CYS A 174 16.99 -12.01 -27.83
CA CYS A 174 18.09 -11.06 -27.99
C CYS A 174 18.59 -11.18 -29.44
N ASN A 175 18.07 -10.34 -30.32
CA ASN A 175 18.61 -10.13 -31.64
C ASN A 175 19.86 -9.26 -31.50
N ALA A 176 21.03 -9.90 -31.59
CA ALA A 176 22.30 -9.24 -31.78
C ALA A 176 22.45 -8.96 -33.28
N ASN A 177 22.35 -7.67 -33.65
CA ASN A 177 22.85 -7.15 -34.92
C ASN A 177 23.78 -5.98 -34.61
#